data_AF-A0AAE2ZIU2-F1
#
_entry.id   AF-A0AAE2ZIU2-F1
#
_cell.length_a   1.000
_cell.length_b   1.000
_cell.length_c   1.000
_cell.angle_alpha   90.00
_cell.angle_beta   90.00
_cell.angle_gamma   90.00
#
_symmetry.space_group_name_H-M   'P 1'
#
loop_
_entity.id
_entity.type
_entity.pdbx_description
1 polymer ?
#
loop_
_entity_poly.entity_id
_entity_poly.type
_entity_poly.pdbx_seq_one_letter_code
_entity_poly.pdbx_strand_id
1 'polypeptide(L)'
;MKNNILTERYKFILDKIKLLDEQYIKNTNLTYKIIISLVSFISLSKLAFLEGKIDFTTFIFCIKSAGFILCISFLYLSFISIAIILSWIDYRKDEYHIFEKLELSNYREKPKLNGMYRWSETYFIIICILLSILGLTLFLAPSIVP
;
A
#
# COMPACT_ATOMS: atom_id res chain seq x y z
N MET A 1 39.89 -7.31 -9.47
CA MET A 1 39.26 -6.03 -9.06
C MET A 1 37.83 -5.89 -9.59
N LYS A 2 37.59 -6.07 -10.91
CA LYS A 2 36.26 -5.94 -11.54
C LYS A 2 35.17 -6.84 -10.90
N ASN A 3 35.50 -8.09 -10.58
CA ASN A 3 34.55 -9.01 -9.94
C ASN A 3 34.14 -8.56 -8.54
N ASN A 4 35.07 -7.96 -7.76
CA ASN A 4 34.77 -7.48 -6.42
C ASN A 4 33.75 -6.33 -6.44
N ILE A 5 33.89 -5.41 -7.40
CA ILE A 5 32.94 -4.30 -7.62
C ILE A 5 31.55 -4.80 -8.03
N LEU A 6 31.49 -5.84 -8.88
CA LEU A 6 30.23 -6.45 -9.29
C LEU A 6 29.53 -7.15 -8.11
N THR A 7 30.29 -7.85 -7.28
CA THR A 7 29.76 -8.49 -6.06
C THR A 7 29.21 -7.47 -5.07
N GLU A 8 29.91 -6.35 -4.84
CA GLU A 8 29.42 -5.28 -3.95
C GLU A 8 28.16 -4.60 -4.51
N ARG A 9 28.10 -4.35 -5.82
CA ARG A 9 26.86 -3.85 -6.45
C ARG A 9 25.70 -4.83 -6.31
N TYR A 10 25.97 -6.12 -6.44
CA TYR A 10 24.94 -7.14 -6.27
C TYR A 10 24.40 -7.17 -4.83
N LYS A 11 25.27 -7.15 -3.82
CA LYS A 11 24.86 -7.04 -2.40
C LYS A 11 23.99 -5.81 -2.17
N PHE A 12 24.40 -4.66 -2.70
CA PHE A 12 23.62 -3.42 -2.60
C PHE A 12 22.22 -3.56 -3.19
N ILE A 13 22.07 -4.18 -4.37
CA ILE A 13 20.76 -4.41 -5.00
C ILE A 13 19.89 -5.32 -4.14
N LEU A 14 20.46 -6.40 -3.60
CA LEU A 14 19.73 -7.30 -2.71
C LEU A 14 19.24 -6.58 -1.44
N ASP A 15 20.08 -5.74 -0.84
CA ASP A 15 19.69 -4.93 0.31
C ASP A 15 18.55 -3.95 -0.03
N LYS A 16 18.56 -3.37 -1.24
CA LYS A 16 17.46 -2.49 -1.69
C LYS A 16 16.16 -3.24 -1.93
N ILE A 17 16.21 -4.44 -2.51
CA ILE A 17 15.02 -5.28 -2.67
C ILE A 17 14.43 -5.65 -1.30
N LYS A 18 15.28 -6.05 -0.34
CA LYS A 18 14.85 -6.35 1.03
C LYS A 18 14.21 -5.13 1.71
N LEU A 19 14.78 -3.94 1.53
CA LEU A 19 14.20 -2.70 2.07
C LEU A 19 12.82 -2.39 1.47
N LEU A 20 12.60 -2.70 0.19
CA LEU A 20 11.28 -2.56 -0.45
C LEU A 20 10.26 -3.54 0.17
N ASP A 21 10.66 -4.78 0.43
CA ASP A 21 9.80 -5.77 1.08
C ASP A 21 9.43 -5.33 2.52
N GLU A 22 10.39 -4.79 3.27
CA GLU A 22 10.14 -4.22 4.60
C GLU A 22 9.20 -3.02 4.54
N GLN A 23 9.31 -2.16 3.52
CA GLN A 23 8.39 -1.05 3.31
C GLN A 23 6.98 -1.53 2.97
N TYR A 24 6.84 -2.56 2.14
CA TYR A 24 5.56 -3.17 1.85
C TYR A 24 4.86 -3.64 3.13
N ILE A 25 5.57 -4.42 3.97
CA ILE A 25 5.03 -4.90 5.25
C ILE A 25 4.65 -3.73 6.18
N LYS A 26 5.48 -2.68 6.25
CA LYS A 26 5.16 -1.48 7.03
C LYS A 26 3.89 -0.79 6.54
N ASN A 27 3.71 -0.68 5.23
CA ASN A 27 2.50 -0.09 4.64
C ASN A 27 1.26 -0.94 4.91
N THR A 28 1.36 -2.26 4.82
CA THR A 28 0.25 -3.17 5.18
C THR A 28 -0.12 -3.04 6.66
N ASN A 29 0.87 -2.94 7.55
CA ASN A 29 0.63 -2.71 8.97
C ASN A 29 -0.02 -1.35 9.25
N LEU A 30 0.37 -0.31 8.51
CA LEU A 30 -0.25 1.00 8.60
C LEU A 30 -1.72 0.96 8.15
N THR A 31 -2.02 0.24 7.07
CA THR A 31 -3.40 -0.02 6.60
C THR A 31 -4.26 -0.60 7.73
N TYR A 32 -3.80 -1.65 8.42
CA TYR A 32 -4.56 -2.25 9.51
C TYR A 32 -4.81 -1.26 10.66
N LYS A 33 -3.80 -0.47 11.04
CA LYS A 33 -3.94 0.54 12.10
C LYS A 33 -4.98 1.61 11.75
N ILE A 34 -4.96 2.09 10.51
CA ILE A 34 -5.92 3.10 10.04
C ILE A 34 -7.34 2.53 10.05
N ILE A 35 -7.54 1.32 9.53
CA ILE A 35 -8.87 0.68 9.50
C ILE A 35 -9.41 0.50 10.91
N ILE A 36 -8.62 -0.07 11.82
CA ILE A 36 -9.05 -0.32 13.21
C ILE A 36 -9.40 1.01 13.90
N SER A 37 -8.57 2.05 13.72
CA SER A 37 -8.82 3.37 14.28
C SER A 37 -10.12 3.98 13.78
N LEU A 38 -10.37 3.91 12.46
CA LEU A 38 -11.57 4.50 11.85
C LEU A 38 -12.84 3.73 12.22
N VAL A 39 -12.79 2.40 12.21
CA VAL A 39 -13.91 1.55 12.63
C VAL A 39 -14.25 1.82 14.11
N SER A 40 -13.24 1.93 14.96
CA SER A 40 -13.44 2.26 16.38
C SER A 40 -14.05 3.65 16.55
N PHE A 41 -13.58 4.64 15.80
CA PHE A 41 -14.11 6.01 15.83
C PHE A 41 -15.58 6.08 15.39
N ILE A 42 -15.94 5.42 14.29
CA ILE A 42 -17.33 5.38 13.81
C ILE A 42 -18.23 4.64 14.82
N SER A 43 -17.74 3.53 15.38
CA SER A 43 -18.50 2.76 16.37
C SER A 43 -18.77 3.57 17.63
N LEU A 44 -17.78 4.27 18.16
CA LEU A 44 -17.94 5.16 19.31
C LEU A 44 -18.86 6.34 19.01
N SER A 45 -18.76 6.92 17.81
CA SER A 45 -19.66 7.99 17.38
C SER A 45 -21.12 7.52 17.32
N LYS A 46 -21.36 6.28 16.85
CA LYS A 46 -22.70 5.69 16.81
C LYS A 46 -23.24 5.43 18.22
N LEU A 47 -22.42 4.89 19.13
CA LEU A 47 -22.83 4.70 20.53
C LEU A 47 -23.18 6.03 21.20
N ALA A 48 -22.36 7.07 21.01
CA ALA A 48 -22.63 8.39 21.57
C ALA A 48 -23.93 9.01 21.03
N PHE A 49 -24.27 8.77 19.77
CA PHE A 49 -25.54 9.21 19.18
C PHE A 49 -26.73 8.48 19.78
N LEU A 50 -26.64 7.15 19.93
CA LEU A 50 -27.70 6.33 20.53
C LEU A 50 -27.95 6.68 22.01
N GLU A 51 -26.91 7.07 22.73
CA GLU A 51 -27.02 7.56 24.12
C GLU A 51 -27.53 9.01 24.22
N GLY A 52 -27.78 9.68 23.09
CA GLY A 52 -28.24 11.08 23.05
C GLY A 52 -27.19 12.09 23.50
N LYS A 53 -25.90 11.70 23.55
CA LYS A 53 -24.79 12.60 23.95
C LYS A 53 -24.40 13.57 22.84
N ILE A 54 -24.67 13.21 21.59
CA ILE A 54 -24.35 14.03 20.41
C ILE A 54 -25.59 14.20 19.53
N ASP A 55 -25.66 15.34 18.86
CA ASP A 55 -26.69 15.61 17.87
C ASP A 55 -26.41 14.87 16.54
N PHE A 56 -27.46 14.65 15.74
CA PHE A 56 -27.39 14.00 14.44
C PHE A 56 -26.43 14.71 13.48
N THR A 57 -26.38 16.04 13.54
CA THR A 57 -25.45 16.86 12.74
C THR A 57 -23.99 16.52 13.05
N THR A 58 -23.67 16.33 14.33
CA THR A 58 -22.32 15.97 14.79
C THR A 58 -21.97 14.55 14.39
N PHE A 59 -22.93 13.62 14.48
CA PHE A 59 -22.75 12.24 14.03
C PHE A 59 -22.42 12.15 12.52
N ILE A 60 -23.16 12.89 11.68
CA ILE A 60 -22.85 12.95 10.23
C ILE A 60 -21.46 13.54 9.99
N PHE A 61 -21.07 14.58 10.75
CA PHE A 61 -19.74 15.16 10.63
C PHE A 61 -18.64 14.14 10.97
N CYS A 62 -18.83 13.31 11.99
CA CYS A 62 -17.93 12.20 12.33
C CYS A 62 -17.80 11.19 11.17
N ILE A 63 -18.91 10.80 10.54
CA ILE A 63 -18.86 9.88 9.39
C ILE A 63 -18.13 10.51 8.20
N LYS A 64 -18.45 11.77 7.88
CA LYS A 64 -17.80 12.49 6.76
C LYS A 64 -16.30 12.65 6.98
N SER A 65 -15.88 13.06 8.17
CA SER A 65 -14.47 13.20 8.50
C SER A 65 -13.73 11.86 8.45
N ALA A 66 -14.33 10.79 8.95
CA ALA A 66 -13.78 9.44 8.82
C ALA A 66 -13.66 9.00 7.35
N GLY A 67 -14.67 9.24 6.52
CA GLY A 67 -14.65 8.95 5.08
C GLY A 67 -13.58 9.73 4.34
N PHE A 68 -13.40 11.02 4.67
CA PHE A 68 -12.35 11.86 4.09
C PHE A 68 -10.94 11.35 4.44
N ILE A 69 -10.70 11.02 5.72
CA ILE A 69 -9.42 10.46 6.19
C ILE A 69 -9.16 9.12 5.49
N LEU A 70 -10.18 8.26 5.38
CA LEU A 70 -10.08 6.99 4.66
C LEU A 70 -9.66 7.23 3.20
N CYS A 71 -10.36 8.12 2.49
CA CYS A 71 -10.08 8.44 1.10
C CYS A 71 -8.62 8.87 0.89
N ILE A 72 -8.16 9.90 1.61
CA ILE A 72 -6.81 10.45 1.41
C ILE A 72 -5.74 9.43 1.78
N SER A 73 -5.90 8.75 2.91
CA SER A 73 -4.88 7.81 3.40
C SER A 73 -4.69 6.65 2.43
N PHE A 74 -5.78 6.10 1.90
CA PHE A 74 -5.71 4.95 1.01
C PHE A 74 -5.30 5.32 -0.42
N LEU A 75 -5.64 6.53 -0.87
CA LEU A 75 -5.10 7.09 -2.11
C LEU A 75 -3.57 7.28 -2.00
N TYR A 76 -3.09 7.84 -0.89
CA TYR A 76 -1.65 7.97 -0.63
C TYR A 76 -0.92 6.61 -0.58
N LEU A 77 -1.48 5.63 0.14
CA LEU A 77 -0.90 4.28 0.23
C LEU A 77 -0.87 3.57 -1.13
N SER A 78 -1.85 3.81 -2.00
CA SER A 78 -1.85 3.27 -3.36
C SER A 78 -0.66 3.80 -4.17
N PHE A 79 -0.37 5.11 -4.10
CA PHE A 79 0.75 5.72 -4.80
C PHE A 79 2.10 5.21 -4.30
N ILE A 80 2.29 5.08 -2.98
CA ILE A 80 3.53 4.50 -2.44
C ILE A 80 3.70 3.06 -2.92
N SER A 81 2.63 2.27 -2.91
CA SER A 81 2.70 0.86 -3.30
C SER A 81 3.04 0.71 -4.79
N ILE A 82 2.50 1.59 -5.65
CA ILE A 82 2.90 1.68 -7.06
C ILE A 82 4.39 2.04 -7.18
N ALA A 83 4.88 3.02 -6.42
CA ALA A 83 6.28 3.40 -6.43
C ALA A 83 7.22 2.27 -5.99
N ILE A 84 6.81 1.46 -5.00
CA ILE A 84 7.53 0.27 -4.55
C ILE A 84 7.63 -0.75 -5.69
N ILE A 85 6.52 -1.05 -6.38
CA ILE A 85 6.49 -1.98 -7.51
C ILE A 85 7.43 -1.51 -8.63
N LEU A 86 7.37 -0.22 -9.00
CA LEU A 86 8.22 0.35 -10.05
C LEU A 86 9.71 0.26 -9.66
N SER A 87 10.03 0.58 -8.40
CA SER A 87 11.39 0.48 -7.88
C SER A 87 11.91 -0.96 -7.88
N TRP A 88 11.05 -1.92 -7.50
CA TRP A 88 11.38 -3.35 -7.53
C TRP A 88 11.71 -3.80 -8.95
N ILE A 89 10.91 -3.40 -9.94
CA ILE A 89 11.14 -3.75 -11.35
C ILE A 89 12.50 -3.23 -11.81
N ASP A 90 12.86 -2.00 -11.45
CA ASP A 90 14.15 -1.42 -11.86
C ASP A 90 15.33 -2.11 -11.20
N TYR A 91 15.28 -2.40 -9.89
CA TYR A 91 16.32 -3.20 -9.23
C TYR A 91 16.44 -4.60 -9.82
N ARG A 92 15.33 -5.21 -10.25
CA ARG A 92 15.33 -6.52 -10.91
C ARG A 92 15.94 -6.49 -12.30
N LYS A 93 15.79 -5.40 -13.05
CA LYS A 93 16.48 -5.22 -14.34
C LYS A 93 17.98 -5.06 -14.12
N ASP A 94 18.37 -4.24 -13.14
CA ASP A 94 19.78 -4.02 -12.80
C ASP A 94 20.47 -5.31 -12.39
N GLU A 95 19.79 -6.13 -11.59
CA GLU A 95 20.28 -7.45 -11.23
C GLU A 95 20.48 -8.35 -12.46
N TYR A 96 19.49 -8.42 -13.35
CA TYR A 96 19.59 -9.21 -14.58
C TYR A 96 20.79 -8.77 -15.43
N HIS A 97 21.03 -7.46 -15.54
CA HIS A 97 22.19 -6.93 -16.26
C HIS A 97 23.54 -7.33 -15.62
N ILE A 98 23.59 -7.53 -14.30
CA ILE A 98 24.79 -8.06 -13.64
C ILE A 98 24.97 -9.55 -13.98
N PHE A 99 23.90 -10.34 -13.96
CA PHE A 99 23.95 -11.77 -14.31
C PHE A 99 24.34 -11.99 -15.77
N GLU A 100 23.83 -11.17 -16.69
CA GLU A 100 24.21 -11.17 -18.09
C GLU A 100 25.71 -10.89 -18.28
N LYS A 101 26.27 -9.91 -17.56
CA LYS A 101 27.71 -9.59 -17.58
C LYS A 101 28.61 -10.69 -17.01
N LEU A 102 28.06 -11.58 -16.20
CA LEU A 102 28.77 -12.70 -15.59
C LEU A 102 28.53 -14.02 -16.36
N GLU A 103 27.82 -13.97 -17.50
CA GLU A 103 27.40 -15.16 -18.26
C GLU A 103 26.57 -16.15 -17.43
N LEU A 104 25.90 -15.65 -16.40
CA LEU A 104 25.02 -16.39 -15.48
C LEU A 104 23.53 -16.20 -15.82
N SER A 105 23.20 -15.75 -17.02
CA SER A 105 21.81 -15.47 -17.45
C SER A 105 20.86 -16.69 -17.32
N ASN A 106 21.40 -17.91 -17.39
CA ASN A 106 20.63 -19.14 -17.20
C ASN A 106 20.13 -19.35 -15.77
N TYR A 107 20.72 -18.67 -14.78
CA TYR A 107 20.35 -18.83 -13.37
C TYR A 107 19.15 -17.95 -12.95
N ARG A 108 18.82 -16.90 -13.73
CA ARG A 108 17.70 -16.01 -13.38
C ARG A 108 17.03 -15.43 -14.62
N GLU A 109 15.72 -15.64 -14.74
CA GLU A 109 14.93 -15.05 -15.82
C GLU A 109 14.84 -13.51 -15.71
N LYS A 110 14.75 -12.86 -16.87
CA LYS A 110 14.45 -11.43 -16.98
C LYS A 110 13.12 -11.11 -16.29
N PRO A 111 13.00 -9.99 -15.55
CA PRO A 111 11.73 -9.59 -14.98
C PRO A 111 10.68 -9.42 -16.09
N LYS A 112 9.66 -10.29 -16.06
CA LYS A 112 8.48 -10.20 -16.93
C LYS A 112 7.36 -9.58 -16.10
N LEU A 113 6.67 -8.58 -16.66
CA LEU A 113 5.44 -8.04 -16.06
C LEU A 113 4.25 -9.01 -16.26
N ASN A 114 4.41 -10.02 -17.11
CA ASN A 114 3.45 -11.10 -17.28
C ASN A 114 3.39 -11.91 -15.98
N GLY A 115 2.27 -11.82 -15.27
CA GLY A 115 2.11 -12.46 -13.96
C GLY A 115 1.93 -11.51 -12.78
N MET A 116 1.79 -10.19 -13.00
CA MET A 116 1.49 -9.22 -11.92
C MET A 116 0.25 -9.58 -11.09
N TYR A 117 -0.72 -10.30 -11.68
CA TYR A 117 -1.87 -10.82 -10.94
C TYR A 117 -1.50 -11.81 -9.82
N ARG A 118 -0.27 -12.35 -9.78
CA ARG A 118 0.18 -13.25 -8.71
C ARG A 118 0.80 -12.49 -7.53
N TRP A 119 0.99 -11.18 -7.66
CA TRP A 119 1.71 -10.37 -6.69
C TRP A 119 0.76 -9.87 -5.60
N SER A 120 1.11 -10.13 -4.35
CA SER A 120 0.39 -9.63 -3.17
C SER A 120 0.27 -8.10 -3.17
N GLU A 121 1.25 -7.42 -3.75
CA GLU A 121 1.33 -5.98 -3.90
C GLU A 121 0.24 -5.44 -4.83
N THR A 122 -0.08 -6.17 -5.91
CA THR A 122 -1.14 -5.77 -6.85
C THR A 122 -2.51 -5.86 -6.18
N TYR A 123 -2.78 -6.93 -5.43
CA TYR A 123 -4.00 -7.04 -4.65
C TYR A 123 -4.10 -5.98 -3.55
N PHE A 124 -2.98 -5.65 -2.90
CA PHE A 124 -2.93 -4.58 -1.91
C PHE A 124 -3.32 -3.22 -2.52
N ILE A 125 -2.80 -2.88 -3.70
CA ILE A 125 -3.16 -1.64 -4.41
C ILE A 125 -4.66 -1.62 -4.73
N ILE A 126 -5.21 -2.72 -5.24
CA ILE A 126 -6.64 -2.84 -5.54
C ILE A 126 -7.47 -2.58 -4.28
N ILE A 127 -7.11 -3.19 -3.16
CA ILE A 127 -7.78 -2.98 -1.87
C ILE A 127 -7.70 -1.51 -1.44
N CYS A 128 -6.53 -0.88 -1.56
CA CYS A 128 -6.36 0.54 -1.25
C CYS A 128 -7.27 1.42 -2.12
N ILE A 129 -7.35 1.16 -3.42
CA ILE A 129 -8.23 1.94 -4.33
C ILE A 129 -9.70 1.75 -3.94
N LEU A 130 -10.13 0.51 -3.67
CA LEU A 130 -11.51 0.24 -3.25
C LEU A 130 -11.85 0.94 -1.92
N LEU A 131 -10.95 0.92 -0.94
CA LEU A 131 -11.13 1.64 0.33
C LEU A 131 -11.14 3.16 0.14
N SER A 132 -10.36 3.68 -0.81
CA SER A 132 -10.40 5.09 -1.16
C SER A 132 -11.75 5.48 -1.76
N ILE A 133 -12.29 4.66 -2.66
CA ILE A 133 -13.63 4.87 -3.25
C ILE A 133 -14.69 4.81 -2.16
N LEU A 134 -14.61 3.82 -1.25
CA LEU A 134 -15.50 3.72 -0.10
C LEU A 134 -15.45 5.02 0.75
N GLY A 135 -14.26 5.54 1.03
CA GLY A 135 -14.09 6.80 1.76
C GLY A 135 -14.76 7.98 1.06
N LEU A 136 -14.61 8.07 -0.26
CA LEU A 136 -15.26 9.10 -1.08
C LEU A 136 -16.79 8.97 -1.02
N THR A 137 -17.33 7.76 -1.10
CA THR A 137 -18.78 7.53 -1.00
C THR A 137 -19.33 7.92 0.37
N LEU A 138 -18.62 7.61 1.46
CA LEU A 138 -19.00 8.02 2.82
C LEU A 138 -18.97 9.53 3.01
N PHE A 139 -18.01 10.21 2.36
CA PHE A 139 -17.91 11.67 2.41
C PHE A 139 -19.05 12.36 1.65
N LEU A 140 -19.36 11.89 0.44
CA LEU A 140 -20.38 12.49 -0.44
C LEU A 140 -21.81 12.11 -0.05
N ALA A 141 -22.02 10.85 0.34
CA ALA A 141 -23.34 10.28 0.65
C ALA A 141 -23.32 9.53 2.00
N PRO A 142 -23.25 10.26 3.14
CA PRO A 142 -23.20 9.66 4.46
C PRO A 142 -24.49 8.92 4.86
N SER A 143 -25.60 9.17 4.14
CA SER A 143 -26.92 8.56 4.38
C SER A 143 -26.96 7.04 4.13
N ILE A 144 -25.88 6.46 3.62
CA ILE A 144 -25.72 5.01 3.42
C ILE A 144 -25.48 4.28 4.76
N VAL A 145 -25.05 5.00 5.81
CA VAL A 145 -24.86 4.43 7.15
C VAL A 145 -26.12 4.67 7.99
N PRO A 146 -26.90 3.63 8.31
CA PRO A 146 -28.08 3.74 9.18
C PRO A 146 -27.73 3.94 10.66
#